data_AF-A0A225VF23-F1
#
_entry.id   AF-A0A225VF23-F1
#
_cell.length_a   1.000
_cell.length_b   1.000
_cell.length_c   1.000
_cell.angle_alpha   90.00
_cell.angle_beta   90.00
_cell.angle_gamma   90.00
#
_symmetry.space_group_name_H-M   'P 1'
#
loop_
_entity.id
_entity.type
_entity.pdbx_description
1 polymer ?
#
loop_
_entity_poly.entity_id
_entity_poly.type
_entity_poly.pdbx_seq_one_letter_code
_entity_poly.pdbx_strand_id
1 'polypeptide(L)'
;MGAIDDTRTRILLDTGANVSVISAAYAKGLRLREVSDHGRSLEVRGINPRVLETRRRTLVKITLGWERVYEFEMWIMEHSAGVDVVLGTDFMILADVRLDLFHGTARLPDEVTVPLVKSAGAADDEPYG
;
A
#
# COMPACT_ATOMS: atom_id res chain seq x y z
N MET A 1 6.76 4.95 -10.01
CA MET A 1 7.51 5.00 -8.74
C MET A 1 6.57 5.48 -7.65
N GLY A 2 6.68 4.93 -6.45
CA GLY A 2 5.89 5.35 -5.29
C GLY A 2 6.79 5.93 -4.20
N ALA A 3 6.23 6.77 -3.33
CA ALA A 3 6.91 7.27 -2.14
C ALA A 3 5.94 7.45 -0.97
N ILE A 4 6.45 7.29 0.25
CA ILE A 4 5.78 7.63 1.51
C ILE A 4 6.60 8.72 2.19
N ASP A 5 5.98 9.86 2.50
CA ASP A 5 6.63 11.04 3.11
C ASP A 5 7.97 11.36 2.42
N ASP A 6 7.90 11.55 1.10
CA ASP A 6 9.02 11.85 0.20
C ASP A 6 10.14 10.78 0.13
N THR A 7 9.99 9.67 0.85
CA THR A 7 10.90 8.54 0.79
C THR A 7 10.43 7.56 -0.26
N ARG A 8 11.29 7.24 -1.24
CA ARG A 8 10.98 6.25 -2.27
C ARG A 8 10.68 4.89 -1.65
N THR A 9 9.50 4.34 -1.98
CA THR A 9 8.99 3.11 -1.37
C THR A 9 8.45 2.17 -2.44
N ARG A 10 8.66 0.86 -2.25
CA ARG A 10 7.93 -0.16 -3.01
C ARG A 10 6.56 -0.32 -2.37
N ILE A 11 5.52 -0.04 -3.13
CA ILE A 11 4.13 -0.08 -2.69
C ILE A 11 3.44 -1.24 -3.39
N LEU A 12 2.80 -2.12 -2.63
CA LEU A 12 1.92 -3.15 -3.18
C LEU A 12 0.51 -2.58 -3.30
N LEU A 13 -0.10 -2.71 -4.49
CA LEU A 13 -1.54 -2.49 -4.69
C LEU A 13 -2.23 -3.84 -4.54
N ASP A 14 -3.04 -4.01 -3.50
CA ASP A 14 -3.68 -5.29 -3.18
C ASP A 14 -5.20 -5.15 -3.15
N THR A 15 -5.87 -5.63 -4.20
CA THR A 15 -7.33 -5.61 -4.29
C THR A 15 -8.00 -6.62 -3.36
N GLY A 16 -7.25 -7.57 -2.81
CA GLY A 16 -7.73 -8.50 -1.78
C GLY A 16 -7.67 -7.91 -0.35
N ALA A 17 -7.02 -6.76 -0.18
CA ALA A 17 -6.96 -6.06 1.09
C ALA A 17 -8.07 -5.00 1.19
N ASN A 18 -8.83 -5.01 2.29
CA ASN A 18 -9.87 -4.01 2.54
C ASN A 18 -9.31 -2.67 3.05
N VAL A 19 -8.10 -2.71 3.60
CA VAL A 19 -7.48 -1.63 4.36
C VAL A 19 -6.03 -1.47 3.96
N SER A 20 -5.54 -0.24 4.01
CA SER A 20 -4.14 0.08 3.74
C SER A 20 -3.29 -0.01 5.01
N VAL A 21 -2.14 -0.67 4.90
CA VAL A 21 -1.26 -0.95 6.05
C VAL A 21 0.19 -0.57 5.76
N ILE A 22 0.89 -0.13 6.79
CA ILE A 22 2.32 0.17 6.78
C ILE A 22 3.02 -0.65 7.88
N SER A 23 4.20 -1.19 7.56
CA SER A 23 4.97 -1.99 8.50
C SER A 23 5.44 -1.15 9.70
N ALA A 24 5.36 -1.73 10.90
CA ALA A 24 5.75 -1.02 12.12
C ALA A 24 7.23 -0.62 12.11
N ALA A 25 8.11 -1.47 11.57
CA ALA A 25 9.53 -1.20 11.41
C ALA A 25 9.77 -0.01 10.46
N TYR A 26 9.08 0.04 9.33
CA TYR A 26 9.23 1.10 8.35
C TYR A 26 8.69 2.44 8.86
N ALA A 27 7.50 2.43 9.47
CA ALA A 27 6.92 3.61 10.10
C ALA A 27 7.85 4.20 11.17
N LYS A 28 8.48 3.34 11.99
CA LYS A 28 9.49 3.76 12.97
C LYS A 28 10.75 4.31 12.30
N GLY A 29 11.23 3.68 11.24
CA GLY A 29 12.40 4.12 10.47
C GLY A 29 12.22 5.52 9.88
N LEU A 30 11.04 5.81 9.34
CA LEU A 30 10.67 7.13 8.82
C LEU A 30 10.27 8.14 9.91
N ARG A 31 10.16 7.71 11.17
CA ARG A 31 9.70 8.53 12.31
C ARG A 31 8.30 9.13 12.08
N LEU A 32 7.41 8.34 11.48
CA LEU A 32 6.04 8.75 11.21
C LEU A 32 5.30 9.06 12.51
N ARG A 33 4.44 10.09 12.46
CA ARG A 33 3.64 10.49 13.62
C ARG A 33 2.38 9.64 13.70
N GLU A 34 2.13 9.08 14.86
CA GLU A 34 0.87 8.37 15.12
C GLU A 34 -0.26 9.36 15.34
N VAL A 35 -1.44 9.04 14.79
CA VAL A 35 -2.67 9.79 15.02
C VAL A 35 -3.50 9.10 16.09
N SER A 36 -4.29 9.87 16.85
CA SER A 36 -5.08 9.34 17.95
C SER A 36 -6.12 8.32 17.49
N ASP A 37 -6.15 7.17 18.17
CA ASP A 37 -6.99 6.08 17.69
C ASP A 37 -8.50 6.27 17.98
N HIS A 38 -8.87 7.23 18.82
CA HIS A 38 -10.26 7.50 19.24
C HIS A 38 -11.04 6.24 19.69
N GLY A 39 -10.33 5.22 20.19
CA GLY A 39 -10.92 3.94 20.61
C GLY A 39 -11.30 2.99 19.47
N ARG A 40 -10.88 3.27 18.22
CA ARG A 40 -10.99 2.31 17.12
C ARG A 40 -10.02 1.15 17.36
N SER A 41 -10.22 0.06 16.64
CA SER A 41 -9.28 -1.06 16.55
C SER A 41 -9.59 -1.81 15.27
N LEU A 42 -8.57 -2.41 14.68
CA LEU A 42 -8.71 -3.18 13.46
C LEU A 42 -8.17 -4.58 13.70
N GLU A 43 -9.03 -5.57 13.47
CA GLU A 43 -8.62 -6.97 13.36
C GLU A 43 -8.25 -7.26 11.89
N VAL A 44 -7.05 -7.80 11.67
CA VAL A 44 -6.49 -8.09 10.34
C VAL A 44 -6.25 -9.58 10.18
N ARG A 45 -6.62 -10.10 9.01
CA ARG A 45 -6.50 -11.51 8.60
C ARG A 45 -5.86 -11.61 7.21
N GLY A 46 -5.28 -12.76 6.89
CA GLY A 46 -4.77 -13.08 5.54
C GLY A 46 -3.33 -12.64 5.24
N ILE A 47 -2.80 -11.64 5.94
CA ILE A 47 -1.42 -11.13 5.74
C ILE A 47 -0.39 -11.72 6.71
N ASN A 48 -0.86 -12.47 7.72
CA ASN A 48 -0.06 -13.17 8.71
C ASN A 48 -0.71 -14.53 9.07
N PRO A 49 0.06 -15.52 9.59
CA PRO A 49 -0.48 -16.83 9.99
C PRO A 49 -1.52 -16.75 11.13
N ARG A 50 -1.48 -15.66 11.90
CA ARG A 50 -2.41 -15.40 13.01
C ARG A 50 -3.21 -14.14 12.72
N VAL A 51 -4.38 -14.08 13.33
CA VAL A 51 -5.17 -12.85 13.43
C VAL A 51 -4.40 -11.85 14.28
N LEU A 52 -4.28 -10.61 13.81
CA LEU A 52 -3.64 -9.53 14.54
C LEU A 52 -4.63 -8.40 14.79
N GLU A 53 -4.53 -7.74 15.93
CA GLU A 53 -5.24 -6.50 16.23
C GLU A 53 -4.24 -5.33 16.20
N THR A 54 -4.62 -4.22 15.58
CA THR A 54 -3.89 -2.96 15.69
C THR A 54 -4.80 -1.79 16.04
N ARG A 55 -4.24 -0.87 16.80
CA ARG A 55 -4.82 0.41 17.21
C ARG A 55 -3.97 1.60 16.78
N ARG A 56 -2.91 1.32 16.03
CA ARG A 56 -1.92 2.32 15.66
C ARG A 56 -2.21 2.77 14.25
N ARG A 57 -2.29 4.08 14.05
CA ARG A 57 -2.56 4.70 12.77
C ARG A 57 -1.61 5.85 12.54
N THR A 58 -1.32 6.15 11.29
CA THR A 58 -0.49 7.30 10.90
C THR A 58 -1.06 7.96 9.67
N LEU A 59 -0.95 9.30 9.61
CA LEU A 59 -1.28 10.08 8.42
C LEU A 59 0.01 10.27 7.63
N VAL A 60 0.01 9.85 6.37
CA VAL A 60 1.18 9.92 5.49
C VAL A 60 0.84 10.58 4.16
N LYS A 61 1.86 11.13 3.50
CA LYS A 61 1.82 11.56 2.12
C LYS A 61 2.24 10.42 1.21
N ILE A 62 1.29 9.90 0.44
CA ILE A 62 1.51 8.87 -0.57
C ILE A 62 1.70 9.57 -1.91
N THR A 63 2.89 9.42 -2.50
CA THR A 63 3.14 9.88 -3.87
C THR A 63 3.05 8.71 -4.83
N LEU A 64 2.24 8.83 -5.89
CA LEU A 64 2.13 7.85 -6.97
C LEU A 64 2.41 8.52 -8.31
N GLY A 65 3.36 7.98 -9.07
CA GLY A 65 3.78 8.60 -10.32
C GLY A 65 4.65 9.83 -10.07
N TRP A 66 4.47 10.88 -10.88
CA TRP A 66 5.33 12.07 -10.85
C TRP A 66 4.64 13.32 -10.27
N GLU A 67 3.31 13.31 -10.13
CA GLU A 67 2.53 14.51 -9.81
C GLU A 67 1.47 14.31 -8.72
N ARG A 68 1.13 13.08 -8.33
CA ARG A 68 0.00 12.81 -7.45
C ARG A 68 0.46 12.52 -6.04
N VAL A 69 0.03 13.37 -5.11
CA VAL A 69 0.25 13.23 -3.68
C VAL A 69 -1.10 13.15 -2.98
N TYR A 70 -1.27 12.13 -2.15
CA TYR A 70 -2.45 11.91 -1.33
C TYR A 70 -2.06 11.95 0.14
N GLU A 71 -2.79 12.69 0.96
CA GLU A 71 -2.73 12.51 2.41
C GLU A 71 -3.71 11.42 2.80
N PHE A 72 -3.20 10.34 3.41
CA PHE A 72 -4.00 9.16 3.72
C PHE A 72 -3.63 8.55 5.06
N GLU A 73 -4.65 8.09 5.78
CA GLU A 73 -4.48 7.45 7.08
C GLU A 73 -4.30 5.94 6.90
N MET A 74 -3.16 5.42 7.36
CA MET A 74 -2.79 4.02 7.26
C MET A 74 -2.73 3.36 8.62
N TRP A 75 -3.06 2.07 8.69
CA TRP A 75 -2.87 1.26 9.88
C TRP A 75 -1.41 0.82 10.01
N ILE A 76 -0.83 0.97 11.20
CA ILE A 76 0.52 0.50 11.50
C ILE A 76 0.42 -0.89 12.13
N MET A 77 1.08 -1.88 11.54
CA MET A 77 1.15 -3.22 12.12
C MET A 77 2.39 -3.98 11.64
N GLU A 78 2.76 -5.05 12.33
CA GLU A 78 3.75 -5.99 11.82
C GLU A 78 3.08 -6.95 10.82
N HIS A 79 3.65 -7.13 9.63
CA HIS A 79 3.06 -7.99 8.61
C HIS A 79 4.08 -8.63 7.69
N SER A 80 3.71 -9.78 7.10
CA SER A 80 4.62 -10.63 6.33
C SER A 80 4.42 -10.51 4.81
N ALA A 81 4.00 -9.33 4.32
CA ALA A 81 3.62 -9.12 2.91
C ALA A 81 4.80 -9.07 1.92
N GLY A 82 6.05 -9.09 2.41
CA GLY A 82 7.25 -8.94 1.58
C GLY A 82 7.51 -7.50 1.08
N VAL A 83 6.67 -6.55 1.47
CA VAL A 83 6.84 -5.10 1.27
C VAL A 83 6.48 -4.36 2.56
N ASP A 84 6.92 -3.10 2.67
CA ASP A 84 6.63 -2.25 3.83
C ASP A 84 5.27 -1.55 3.77
N VAL A 85 4.68 -1.44 2.58
CA VAL A 85 3.45 -0.66 2.33
C VAL A 85 2.52 -1.43 1.42
N VAL A 86 1.29 -1.62 1.88
CA VAL A 86 0.19 -2.20 1.10
C VAL A 86 -0.94 -1.19 1.04
N LEU A 87 -1.37 -0.85 -0.18
CA LEU A 87 -2.57 -0.05 -0.42
C LEU A 87 -3.72 -0.99 -0.77
N GLY A 88 -4.72 -0.98 0.09
CA GLY A 88 -5.94 -1.74 -0.07
C GLY A 88 -6.99 -1.00 -0.90
N THR A 89 -8.16 -1.60 -0.95
CA THR A 89 -9.32 -1.05 -1.66
C THR A 89 -9.85 0.24 -1.05
N ASP A 90 -9.63 0.49 0.25
CA ASP A 90 -9.92 1.77 0.90
C ASP A 90 -9.22 2.95 0.22
N PHE A 91 -7.93 2.82 -0.05
CA PHE A 91 -7.17 3.82 -0.78
C PHE A 91 -7.56 3.83 -2.25
N MET A 92 -7.59 2.66 -2.91
CA MET A 92 -7.79 2.59 -4.36
C MET A 92 -9.15 3.16 -4.79
N ILE A 93 -10.21 2.92 -4.03
CA ILE A 93 -11.54 3.49 -4.31
C ILE A 93 -11.52 5.00 -4.13
N LEU A 94 -10.94 5.50 -3.04
CA LEU A 94 -10.90 6.94 -2.75
C LEU A 94 -10.00 7.72 -3.72
N ALA A 95 -8.92 7.11 -4.18
CA ALA A 95 -8.00 7.69 -5.13
C ALA A 95 -8.39 7.43 -6.60
N ASP A 96 -9.51 6.73 -6.87
CA ASP A 96 -9.95 6.26 -8.20
C ASP A 96 -8.81 5.61 -9.01
N VAL A 97 -8.10 4.68 -8.35
CA VAL A 97 -7.05 3.88 -8.96
C VAL A 97 -7.67 2.78 -9.82
N ARG A 98 -7.30 2.72 -11.10
CA ARG A 98 -7.75 1.71 -12.05
C ARG A 98 -6.58 0.86 -12.50
N LEU A 99 -6.61 -0.43 -12.19
CA LEU A 99 -5.59 -1.38 -12.64
C LEU A 99 -5.85 -1.78 -14.10
N ASP A 100 -4.93 -1.41 -14.99
CA ASP A 100 -4.89 -1.87 -16.37
C ASP A 100 -3.86 -3.00 -16.47
N LEU A 101 -4.32 -4.23 -16.26
CA LEU A 101 -3.47 -5.41 -16.24
C LEU A 101 -2.96 -5.79 -17.63
N PHE A 102 -3.66 -5.40 -18.70
CA PHE A 102 -3.22 -5.67 -20.07
C PHE A 102 -1.96 -4.86 -20.40
N HIS A 103 -1.92 -3.59 -20.00
CA HIS A 103 -0.75 -2.73 -20.18
C HIS A 103 0.24 -2.80 -19.01
N GLY A 104 -0.10 -3.49 -17.91
CA GLY A 104 0.72 -3.56 -16.71
C GLY A 104 0.88 -2.20 -16.02
N THR A 105 -0.20 -1.42 -15.93
CA THR A 105 -0.19 -0.06 -15.35
C THR A 105 -1.30 0.16 -14.33
N ALA A 106 -1.09 1.09 -13.41
CA ALA A 106 -2.14 1.69 -12.59
C ALA A 106 -2.44 3.08 -13.13
N ARG A 107 -3.71 3.35 -13.42
CA ARG A 107 -4.19 4.67 -13.85
C ARG A 107 -4.77 5.40 -12.65
N LEU A 108 -4.35 6.63 -12.46
CA LEU A 108 -4.86 7.56 -11.45
C LEU A 108 -5.84 8.53 -12.13
N PRO A 109 -6.56 9.39 -11.37
CA PRO A 109 -7.33 10.48 -11.91
C PRO A 109 -6.49 11.36 -12.84
N ASP A 110 -7.14 11.91 -13.86
CA ASP A 110 -6.54 12.76 -14.91
C ASP A 110 -5.49 12.03 -15.77
N GLU A 111 -5.72 10.74 -16.02
CA GLU A 111 -4.99 9.91 -16.99
C GLU A 111 -3.50 9.67 -16.66
N VAL A 112 -3.06 10.04 -15.45
CA VAL A 112 -1.71 9.72 -14.98
C VAL A 112 -1.55 8.21 -14.89
N THR A 113 -0.60 7.69 -15.65
CA THR A 113 -0.34 6.26 -15.75
C THR A 113 0.98 5.92 -15.05
N VAL A 114 0.91 4.96 -14.12
CA VAL A 114 2.06 4.49 -13.35
C VAL A 114 2.36 3.04 -13.74
N PRO A 115 3.58 2.72 -14.19
CA PRO A 115 3.92 1.34 -14.52
C PRO A 115 3.94 0.47 -13.26
N LEU A 116 3.31 -0.70 -13.34
CA LEU A 116 3.41 -1.75 -12.33
C LEU A 116 4.74 -2.49 -12.53
N VAL A 117 5.38 -2.83 -11.42
CA VAL A 117 6.61 -3.63 -11.43
C VAL A 117 6.28 -5.04 -10.98
N LYS A 118 6.79 -6.04 -11.70
CA LYS A 118 6.69 -7.43 -11.26
C LYS A 118 7.44 -7.60 -9.94
N SER A 119 6.85 -8.33 -9.00
CA SER A 119 7.56 -8.75 -7.79
C SER A 119 8.70 -9.70 -8.21
N ALA A 120 9.85 -9.60 -7.54
CA ALA A 120 11.06 -10.38 -7.87
C ALA A 120 10.92 -11.90 -7.64
N GLY A 121 9.74 -12.39 -7.27
CA GLY A 121 9.42 -13.82 -7.14
C GLY A 121 8.60 -14.39 -8.31
N ALA A 122 8.26 -13.59 -9.31
CA ALA A 122 7.56 -14.03 -10.53
C ALA A 122 8.51 -14.23 -11.72
N ALA A 123 9.71 -14.75 -11.45
CA ALA A 123 10.60 -15.25 -12.48
C ALA A 123 10.23 -16.71 -12.76
N ASP A 124 9.97 -17.00 -14.04
CA ASP A 124 9.67 -18.28 -14.68
C ASP A 124 8.24 -18.82 -14.53
N ASP A 125 7.28 -18.10 -15.12
CA ASP A 125 6.19 -18.78 -15.83
C ASP A 125 6.47 -18.68 -17.33
N GLU A 126 6.84 -19.83 -17.92
CA GLU A 126 6.97 -20.04 -19.37
C GLU A 126 5.72 -19.54 -20.13
N PRO A 127 5.86 -19.03 -21.36
CA PRO A 127 4.71 -18.70 -22.18
C PRO A 127 3.96 -20.01 -22.49
N TYR A 128 2.69 -20.08 -22.11
CA TYR A 128 1.80 -21.17 -22.50
C TYR A 128 1.83 -21.35 -24.02
N GLY A 129 2.41 -22.46 -24.46
CA GLY A 129 2.24 -23.03 -25.80
C GLY A 129 1.01 -23.93 -25.87
#